data_AF-I3CA72-F1
#
_entry.id   AF-I3CA72-F1
#
_cell.length_a   1.000
_cell.length_b   1.000
_cell.length_c   1.000
_cell.angle_alpha   90.00
_cell.angle_beta   90.00
_cell.angle_gamma   90.00
#
_symmetry.space_group_name_H-M   'P 1'
#
loop_
_entity.id
_entity.type
_entity.pdbx_description
1 polymer ?
#
loop_
_entity_poly.entity_id
_entity_poly.type
_entity_poly.pdbx_seq_one_letter_code
_entity_poly.pdbx_strand_id
1 'polypeptide(L)'
;MKNKAYILILMVSLVLTSCGLSKENKDNRKTLDGTWKLTNIDYQNNEGYFKSILFNDVSAKCFRGSEWFFRSNNSTGYYNILDGGECSPGQRNIRWSIQDDANGTPNRFQFKFIDEKKNDISGGYGYVFQINSLSPQQMVISADASVGAETVTVVYQFTKIASLR
;
A
#
# COMPACT_ATOMS: atom_id res chain seq x y z
N MET A 1 15.29 -46.63 -26.15
CA MET A 1 14.27 -45.56 -26.15
C MET A 1 13.50 -45.38 -24.83
N LYS A 2 13.58 -46.30 -23.85
CA LYS A 2 12.80 -46.22 -22.60
C LYS A 2 13.23 -45.13 -21.61
N ASN A 3 14.49 -44.67 -21.61
CA ASN A 3 15.00 -43.73 -20.60
C ASN A 3 14.73 -42.25 -20.91
N LYS A 4 14.47 -41.89 -22.17
CA LYS A 4 14.15 -40.50 -22.58
C LYS A 4 12.73 -40.07 -22.19
N ALA A 5 11.80 -41.02 -22.08
CA ALA A 5 10.42 -40.77 -21.67
C ALA A 5 10.32 -40.36 -20.19
N TYR A 6 11.13 -40.98 -19.30
CA TYR A 6 11.13 -40.64 -17.87
C TYR A 6 11.69 -39.25 -17.58
N ILE A 7 12.70 -38.79 -18.33
CA ILE A 7 13.25 -37.43 -18.20
C ILE A 7 12.22 -36.38 -18.66
N LEU A 8 11.44 -36.68 -19.70
CA LEU A 8 10.38 -35.77 -20.17
C LEU A 8 9.22 -35.66 -19.17
N ILE A 9 8.86 -36.76 -18.50
CA ILE A 9 7.79 -36.79 -17.48
C ILE A 9 8.21 -36.06 -16.19
N LEU A 10 9.49 -36.15 -15.80
CA LEU A 10 10.03 -35.45 -14.63
C LEU A 10 10.17 -33.93 -14.85
N MET A 11 10.38 -33.49 -16.09
CA MET A 11 10.51 -32.05 -16.42
C MET A 11 9.14 -31.35 -16.50
N VAL A 12 8.06 -32.08 -16.81
CA VAL A 12 6.69 -31.53 -16.89
C VAL A 12 6.05 -31.33 -15.51
N SER A 13 6.45 -32.11 -14.49
CA SER A 13 5.93 -31.95 -13.12
C SER A 13 6.45 -30.70 -12.39
N LEU A 14 7.56 -30.10 -12.86
CA LEU A 14 8.12 -28.87 -12.28
C LEU A 14 7.47 -27.57 -12.79
N VAL A 15 6.59 -27.64 -13.80
CA VAL A 15 6.04 -26.43 -14.48
C VAL A 15 4.71 -25.96 -13.88
N LEU A 16 4.15 -26.65 -12.87
CA LEU A 16 2.83 -26.29 -12.32
C LEU A 16 2.88 -25.32 -11.13
N THR A 17 4.04 -24.77 -10.76
CA THR A 17 4.11 -23.67 -9.79
C THR A 17 3.79 -22.35 -10.48
N SER A 18 2.50 -22.16 -10.75
CA SER A 18 1.93 -20.88 -11.18
C SER A 18 2.26 -19.81 -10.12
N CYS A 19 2.91 -18.71 -10.54
CA CYS A 19 3.11 -17.49 -9.75
C CYS A 19 1.78 -16.73 -9.56
N GLY A 20 0.80 -17.37 -8.91
CA GLY A 20 -0.43 -16.74 -8.47
C GLY A 20 -0.29 -16.17 -7.06
N LEU A 21 -1.08 -15.15 -6.73
CA LEU A 21 -1.24 -14.73 -5.35
C LEU A 21 -1.84 -15.88 -4.51
N SER A 22 -1.29 -16.08 -3.31
CA SER A 22 -1.82 -17.04 -2.33
C SER A 22 -3.27 -16.69 -1.94
N LYS A 23 -3.96 -17.63 -1.30
CA LYS A 23 -5.34 -17.40 -0.85
C LYS A 23 -5.36 -16.31 0.23
N GLU A 24 -4.42 -16.39 1.15
CA GLU A 24 -4.21 -15.47 2.27
C GLU A 24 -3.99 -14.05 1.72
N ASN A 25 -3.14 -13.90 0.70
CA ASN A 25 -2.91 -12.60 0.06
C ASN A 25 -4.16 -12.02 -0.57
N LYS A 26 -4.95 -12.86 -1.25
CA LYS A 26 -6.22 -12.42 -1.84
C LYS A 26 -7.19 -11.93 -0.77
N ASP A 27 -7.26 -12.61 0.37
CA ASP A 27 -8.16 -12.24 1.48
C ASP A 27 -7.67 -10.97 2.22
N ASN A 28 -6.36 -10.82 2.42
CA ASN A 28 -5.75 -9.59 2.94
C ASN A 28 -6.02 -8.39 2.00
N ARG A 29 -5.87 -8.58 0.69
CA ARG A 29 -6.17 -7.55 -0.31
C ARG A 29 -7.66 -7.17 -0.33
N LYS A 30 -8.56 -8.15 -0.21
CA LYS A 30 -10.01 -7.90 -0.07
C LYS A 30 -10.36 -7.13 1.21
N THR A 31 -9.61 -7.35 2.29
CA THR A 31 -9.81 -6.61 3.55
C THR A 31 -9.63 -5.10 3.34
N LEU A 32 -8.76 -4.68 2.41
CA LEU A 32 -8.58 -3.27 2.06
C LEU A 32 -9.70 -2.69 1.19
N ASP A 33 -10.53 -3.51 0.52
CA ASP A 33 -11.52 -2.98 -0.41
C ASP A 33 -12.49 -2.00 0.28
N GLY A 34 -12.58 -0.80 -0.29
CA GLY A 34 -13.42 0.29 0.21
C GLY A 34 -12.68 1.61 0.35
N THR A 35 -13.35 2.56 1.03
CA THR A 35 -12.84 3.89 1.33
C THR A 35 -12.43 3.99 2.79
N TRP A 36 -11.25 4.55 3.02
CA TRP A 36 -10.58 4.70 4.29
C TRP A 36 -10.26 6.17 4.54
N LYS A 37 -10.44 6.64 5.76
CA LYS A 37 -10.03 7.98 6.17
C LYS A 37 -8.74 7.90 6.96
N LEU A 38 -7.73 8.70 6.61
CA LEU A 38 -6.54 8.87 7.44
C LEU A 38 -6.90 9.72 8.66
N THR A 39 -7.06 9.10 9.82
CA THR A 39 -7.53 9.77 11.04
C THR A 39 -6.39 10.35 11.87
N ASN A 40 -5.22 9.72 11.84
CA ASN A 40 -4.05 10.19 12.60
C ASN A 40 -2.74 9.98 11.84
N ILE A 41 -1.79 10.88 12.11
CA ILE A 41 -0.37 10.77 11.73
C ILE A 41 0.41 11.08 13.00
N ASP A 42 1.24 10.14 13.42
CA ASP A 42 2.06 10.22 14.62
C ASP A 42 3.55 10.07 14.27
N TYR A 43 4.42 10.73 15.04
CA TYR A 43 5.86 10.74 14.83
C TYR A 43 6.54 10.15 16.06
N GLN A 44 7.05 8.93 15.93
CA GLN A 44 7.74 8.27 17.05
C GLN A 44 9.18 8.77 17.16
N ASN A 45 9.67 8.84 18.39
CA ASN A 45 11.05 9.20 18.75
C ASN A 45 11.45 10.66 18.48
N ASN A 46 10.51 11.57 18.21
CA ASN A 46 10.82 12.99 18.12
C ASN A 46 9.55 13.87 18.32
N GLU A 47 9.62 14.90 19.16
CA GLU A 47 8.48 15.76 19.55
C GLU A 47 8.24 16.94 18.58
N GLY A 48 9.05 17.06 17.52
CA GLY A 48 8.94 18.14 16.55
C GLY A 48 7.81 17.97 15.54
N TYR A 49 7.09 19.05 15.24
CA TYR A 49 6.25 19.13 14.04
C TYR A 49 7.13 19.04 12.80
N PHE A 50 7.32 17.84 12.26
CA PHE A 50 8.00 17.68 10.98
C PHE A 50 7.13 18.26 9.88
N LYS A 51 7.55 19.41 9.34
CA LYS A 51 7.04 19.93 8.07
C LYS A 51 7.57 19.04 6.93
N SER A 52 7.14 17.79 6.91
CA SER A 52 7.47 16.83 5.87
C SER A 52 6.44 16.96 4.75
N ILE A 53 6.91 17.21 3.53
CA ILE A 53 6.14 16.89 2.34
C ILE A 53 6.06 15.37 2.29
N LEU A 54 4.85 14.83 2.37
CA LEU A 54 4.62 13.40 2.26
C LEU A 54 4.40 13.03 0.81
N PHE A 55 5.00 11.92 0.42
CA PHE A 55 4.86 11.31 -0.90
C PHE A 55 5.20 12.26 -2.06
N ASN A 56 6.08 13.24 -1.81
CA ASN A 56 6.43 14.31 -2.75
C ASN A 56 5.21 15.07 -3.31
N ASP A 57 4.11 15.14 -2.55
CA ASP A 57 2.85 15.78 -2.96
C ASP A 57 2.53 16.99 -2.09
N VAL A 58 2.05 16.77 -0.85
CA VAL A 58 1.64 17.85 0.07
C VAL A 58 2.15 17.61 1.49
N SER A 59 2.05 18.63 2.35
CA SER A 59 2.47 18.53 3.74
C SER A 59 1.68 17.46 4.51
N ALA A 60 2.27 16.86 5.54
CA ALA A 60 1.59 15.91 6.42
C ALA A 60 0.27 16.43 7.01
N LYS A 61 0.19 17.74 7.30
CA LYS A 61 -1.04 18.39 7.76
C LYS A 61 -2.20 18.21 6.77
N CYS A 62 -1.91 18.24 5.47
CA CYS A 62 -2.91 18.08 4.41
C CYS A 62 -3.41 16.65 4.26
N PHE A 63 -2.63 15.66 4.73
CA PHE A 63 -3.05 14.27 4.68
C PHE A 63 -4.02 13.90 5.80
N ARG A 64 -3.99 14.60 6.95
CA ARG A 64 -4.95 14.32 8.03
C ARG A 64 -6.38 14.58 7.54
N GLY A 65 -7.23 13.56 7.61
CA GLY A 65 -8.59 13.60 7.11
C GLY A 65 -8.74 13.23 5.62
N SER A 66 -7.64 13.01 4.88
CA SER A 66 -7.69 12.54 3.49
C SER A 66 -8.42 11.20 3.37
N GLU A 67 -9.06 11.00 2.23
CA GLU A 67 -9.82 9.79 1.91
C GLU A 67 -9.09 8.95 0.89
N TRP A 68 -9.00 7.64 1.15
CA TRP A 68 -8.23 6.68 0.38
C TRP A 68 -9.14 5.56 -0.06
N PHE A 69 -9.24 5.36 -1.36
CA PHE A 69 -10.02 4.28 -1.94
C PHE A 69 -9.09 3.18 -2.46
N PHE A 70 -9.39 1.93 -2.12
CA PHE A 70 -8.66 0.76 -2.60
C PHE A 70 -9.60 -0.23 -3.29
N ARG A 71 -9.14 -0.77 -4.43
CA ARG A 71 -9.80 -1.83 -5.19
C ARG A 71 -8.80 -2.92 -5.57
N SER A 72 -9.02 -4.10 -5.02
CA SER A 72 -8.13 -5.27 -5.10
C SER A 72 -8.18 -5.95 -6.46
N ASN A 73 -9.29 -5.87 -7.21
CA ASN A 73 -9.44 -6.62 -8.47
C ASN A 73 -8.41 -6.23 -9.55
N ASN A 74 -7.89 -5.01 -9.51
CA ASN A 74 -6.93 -4.48 -10.48
C ASN A 74 -5.79 -3.68 -9.82
N SER A 75 -5.67 -3.78 -8.49
CA SER A 75 -4.66 -3.09 -7.68
C SER A 75 -4.70 -1.56 -7.80
N THR A 76 -5.83 -0.97 -8.19
CA THR A 76 -5.95 0.48 -8.31
C THR A 76 -6.61 1.09 -7.09
N GLY A 77 -6.37 2.37 -6.91
CA GLY A 77 -6.99 3.17 -5.88
C GLY A 77 -6.74 4.64 -6.16
N TYR A 78 -7.09 5.47 -5.19
CA TYR A 78 -6.69 6.86 -5.15
C TYR A 78 -6.64 7.32 -3.71
N TYR A 79 -5.98 8.45 -3.47
CA TYR A 79 -6.29 9.26 -2.31
C TYR A 79 -6.75 10.65 -2.73
N ASN A 80 -7.58 11.26 -1.89
CA ASN A 80 -8.13 12.57 -2.10
C ASN A 80 -7.71 13.46 -0.93
N ILE A 81 -6.98 14.53 -1.24
CA ILE A 81 -6.69 15.60 -0.29
C ILE A 81 -7.93 16.48 -0.23
N LEU A 82 -8.52 16.60 0.96
CA LEU A 82 -9.70 17.42 1.18
C LEU A 82 -9.33 18.91 1.23
N ASP A 83 -10.29 19.76 0.91
CA ASP A 83 -10.11 21.22 0.88
C ASP A 83 -9.83 21.80 2.27
N GLY A 84 -8.96 22.82 2.33
CA GLY A 84 -8.57 23.49 3.57
C GLY A 84 -7.26 24.27 3.50
N GLY A 85 -7.34 25.60 3.39
CA GLY A 85 -6.21 26.52 3.57
C GLY A 85 -5.13 26.41 2.48
N GLU A 86 -3.90 26.06 2.88
CA GLU A 86 -2.71 25.98 2.01
C GLU A 86 -2.53 24.61 1.32
N CYS A 87 -3.49 23.70 1.46
CA CYS A 87 -3.41 22.38 0.85
C CYS A 87 -3.78 22.44 -0.63
N SER A 88 -3.18 21.59 -1.46
CA SER A 88 -3.60 21.39 -2.85
C SER A 88 -4.64 20.28 -2.91
N PRO A 89 -5.96 20.59 -2.91
CA PRO A 89 -7.00 19.57 -2.87
C PRO A 89 -7.03 18.72 -4.15
N GLY A 90 -7.70 17.58 -4.08
CA GLY A 90 -8.00 16.75 -5.25
C GLY A 90 -7.46 15.33 -5.19
N GLN A 91 -7.77 14.58 -6.24
CA GLN A 91 -7.52 13.14 -6.32
C GLN A 91 -6.16 12.82 -6.94
N ARG A 92 -5.43 11.87 -6.34
CA ARG A 92 -4.21 11.28 -6.88
C ARG A 92 -4.43 9.79 -7.10
N ASN A 93 -4.34 9.34 -8.34
CA ASN A 93 -4.54 7.92 -8.67
C ASN A 93 -3.30 7.11 -8.31
N ILE A 94 -3.52 5.93 -7.72
CA ILE A 94 -2.45 5.04 -7.28
C ILE A 94 -2.67 3.61 -7.76
N ARG A 95 -1.56 2.89 -7.92
CA ARG A 95 -1.54 1.43 -7.94
C ARG A 95 -0.86 0.93 -6.68
N TRP A 96 -1.45 -0.06 -6.02
CA TRP A 96 -1.01 -0.53 -4.71
C TRP A 96 -0.86 -2.07 -4.65
N SER A 97 -0.12 -2.56 -3.67
CA SER A 97 -0.04 -3.99 -3.36
C SER A 97 0.21 -4.22 -1.87
N ILE A 98 -0.12 -5.43 -1.42
CA ILE A 98 0.31 -5.98 -0.13
C ILE A 98 1.22 -7.16 -0.39
N GLN A 99 2.31 -7.26 0.37
CA GLN A 99 3.14 -8.44 0.48
C GLN A 99 2.90 -9.07 1.86
N ASP A 100 2.63 -10.36 1.89
CA ASP A 100 2.51 -11.12 3.14
C ASP A 100 3.87 -11.71 3.53
N ASP A 101 4.01 -12.08 4.80
CA ASP A 101 5.12 -12.90 5.27
C ASP A 101 4.95 -14.39 4.91
N ALA A 102 5.90 -15.22 5.35
CA ALA A 102 5.88 -16.66 5.10
C ALA A 102 4.66 -17.39 5.69
N ASN A 103 3.95 -16.78 6.64
CA ASN A 103 2.78 -17.32 7.31
C ASN A 103 1.46 -16.77 6.73
N GLY A 104 1.51 -15.93 5.69
CA GLY A 104 0.33 -15.31 5.09
C GLY A 104 -0.19 -14.08 5.86
N THR A 105 0.59 -13.55 6.82
CA THR A 105 0.24 -12.33 7.55
C THR A 105 0.65 -11.10 6.73
N PRO A 106 -0.23 -10.09 6.56
CA PRO A 106 0.08 -8.90 5.77
C PRO A 106 1.24 -8.13 6.42
N ASN A 107 2.32 -7.94 5.68
CA ASN A 107 3.58 -7.40 6.20
C ASN A 107 3.94 -6.05 5.60
N ARG A 108 3.88 -5.90 4.27
CA ARG A 108 4.20 -4.63 3.60
C ARG A 108 3.06 -4.14 2.73
N PHE A 109 2.75 -2.85 2.84
CA PHE A 109 1.89 -2.13 1.92
C PHE A 109 2.76 -1.23 1.05
N GLN A 110 2.46 -1.12 -0.24
CA GLN A 110 3.16 -0.20 -1.10
C GLN A 110 2.23 0.39 -2.15
N PHE A 111 2.54 1.60 -2.61
CA PHE A 111 1.85 2.21 -3.73
C PHE A 111 2.76 3.07 -4.59
N LYS A 112 2.32 3.35 -5.81
CA LYS A 112 2.92 4.31 -6.72
C LYS A 112 1.85 5.10 -7.47
N PHE A 113 2.20 6.27 -7.97
CA PHE A 113 1.29 7.10 -8.76
C PHE A 113 1.08 6.56 -10.17
N ILE A 114 -0.14 6.69 -10.66
CA ILE A 114 -0.54 6.34 -12.02
C ILE A 114 -1.35 7.45 -12.68
N ASP A 115 -1.37 7.48 -14.01
CA ASP A 115 -2.29 8.33 -14.77
C ASP A 115 -3.71 7.73 -14.87
N GLU A 116 -4.63 8.43 -15.52
CA GLU A 116 -6.01 7.97 -15.77
C GLU A 116 -6.07 6.69 -16.63
N LYS A 117 -5.06 6.48 -17.48
CA LYS A 117 -4.89 5.27 -18.30
C LYS A 117 -4.21 4.14 -17.53
N LYS A 118 -3.93 4.34 -16.24
CA LYS A 118 -3.27 3.40 -15.31
C LYS A 118 -1.81 3.11 -15.65
N ASN A 119 -1.16 3.98 -16.40
CA ASN A 119 0.28 3.94 -16.64
C ASN A 119 1.01 4.46 -15.41
N ASP A 120 2.18 3.89 -15.14
CA ASP A 120 3.07 4.39 -14.10
C ASP A 120 3.62 5.77 -14.47
N ILE A 121 3.47 6.74 -13.57
CA ILE A 121 4.04 8.09 -13.70
C ILE A 121 5.13 8.37 -12.64
N SER A 122 5.49 7.35 -11.85
CA SER A 122 6.49 7.40 -10.79
C SER A 122 7.86 6.87 -11.25
N GLY A 123 8.01 6.53 -12.54
CA GLY A 123 9.27 6.01 -13.09
C GLY A 123 9.71 4.68 -12.49
N GLY A 124 8.76 3.85 -12.04
CA GLY A 124 9.05 2.57 -11.38
C GLY A 124 9.23 2.67 -9.86
N TYR A 125 9.37 3.87 -9.31
CA TYR A 125 9.50 4.09 -7.86
C TYR A 125 8.12 4.17 -7.18
N GLY A 126 8.11 3.94 -5.88
CA GLY A 126 6.90 4.00 -5.07
C GLY A 126 7.23 4.11 -3.59
N TYR A 127 6.19 4.17 -2.78
CA TYR A 127 6.26 4.28 -1.34
C TYR A 127 5.97 2.91 -0.72
N VAL A 128 6.79 2.53 0.27
CA VAL A 128 6.68 1.24 0.97
C VAL A 128 6.49 1.52 2.45
N PHE A 129 5.58 0.76 3.06
CA PHE A 129 5.20 0.87 4.45
C PHE A 129 5.19 -0.51 5.08
N GLN A 130 5.57 -0.56 6.34
CA GLN A 130 5.27 -1.68 7.21
C GLN A 130 3.78 -1.66 7.56
N ILE A 131 3.11 -2.81 7.50
CA ILE A 131 1.77 -2.99 8.05
C ILE A 131 1.94 -3.38 9.51
N ASN A 132 1.51 -2.51 10.42
CA ASN A 132 1.54 -2.80 11.85
C ASN A 132 0.28 -3.58 12.27
N SER A 133 -0.86 -3.26 11.65
CA SER A 133 -2.11 -4.01 11.83
C SER A 133 -3.06 -3.76 10.65
N LEU A 134 -3.82 -4.80 10.27
CA LEU A 134 -4.88 -4.71 9.26
C LEU A 134 -6.10 -5.48 9.74
N SER A 135 -7.25 -4.82 9.78
CA SER A 135 -8.56 -5.39 10.11
C SER A 135 -9.63 -4.86 9.16
N PRO A 136 -10.87 -5.37 9.17
CA PRO A 136 -11.91 -4.86 8.29
C PRO A 136 -12.32 -3.40 8.53
N GLN A 137 -12.01 -2.81 9.70
CA GLN A 137 -12.37 -1.43 10.07
C GLN A 137 -11.18 -0.50 10.28
N GLN A 138 -9.99 -1.03 10.58
CA GLN A 138 -8.80 -0.25 10.93
C GLN A 138 -7.56 -0.78 10.22
N MET A 139 -6.70 0.15 9.81
CA MET A 139 -5.39 -0.15 9.24
C MET A 139 -4.37 0.80 9.86
N VAL A 140 -3.25 0.25 10.32
CA VAL A 140 -2.11 1.02 10.83
C VAL A 140 -0.88 0.62 10.05
N ILE A 141 -0.24 1.61 9.43
CA ILE A 141 0.99 1.43 8.66
C ILE A 141 2.05 2.42 9.11
N SER A 142 3.32 2.10 8.90
CA SER A 142 4.43 2.97 9.26
C SER A 142 5.52 2.99 8.20
N ALA A 143 6.26 4.08 8.14
CA ALA A 143 7.45 4.21 7.32
C ALA A 143 8.47 5.07 8.05
N ASP A 144 9.75 4.72 7.87
CA ASP A 144 10.85 5.52 8.37
C ASP A 144 11.14 6.67 7.42
N ALA A 145 11.34 7.85 7.99
CA ALA A 145 11.72 9.06 7.28
C ALA A 145 13.03 9.61 7.86
N SER A 146 13.98 9.93 6.99
CA SER A 146 15.23 10.57 7.39
C SER A 146 15.04 12.07 7.49
N VAL A 147 15.39 12.65 8.64
CA VAL A 147 15.39 14.11 8.85
C VAL A 147 16.79 14.50 9.30
N GLY A 148 17.61 15.00 8.36
CA GLY A 148 19.02 15.22 8.61
C GLY A 148 19.76 13.91 8.89
N ALA A 149 20.35 13.79 10.08
CA ALA A 149 21.06 12.59 10.51
C ALA A 149 20.19 11.60 11.33
N GLU A 150 18.95 11.97 11.66
CA GLU A 150 18.04 11.16 12.47
C GLU A 150 17.04 10.41 11.61
N THR A 151 16.62 9.24 12.08
CA THR A 151 15.54 8.45 11.50
C THR A 151 14.32 8.55 12.40
N VAL A 152 13.20 9.01 11.85
CA VAL A 152 11.92 9.17 12.53
C VAL A 152 10.93 8.19 11.92
N THR A 153 10.26 7.40 12.75
CA THR A 153 9.19 6.51 12.28
C THR A 153 7.87 7.27 12.28
N VAL A 154 7.26 7.37 11.10
CA VAL A 154 5.95 8.00 10.92
C VAL A 154 4.88 6.92 10.89
N VAL A 155 3.88 7.02 11.77
CA VAL A 155 2.78 6.05 11.90
C VAL A 155 1.48 6.67 11.40
N TYR A 156 0.81 5.97 10.49
CA TYR A 156 -0.43 6.38 9.84
C TYR A 156 -1.57 5.48 10.31
N GLN A 157 -2.66 6.07 10.79
CA GLN A 157 -3.83 5.34 11.25
C GLN A 157 -5.03 5.66 10.36
N PHE A 158 -5.63 4.60 9.82
CA PHE A 158 -6.78 4.68 8.93
C PHE A 158 -8.00 4.02 9.56
N THR A 159 -9.17 4.60 9.31
CA THR A 159 -10.47 4.01 9.64
C THR A 159 -11.28 3.83 8.37
N LYS A 160 -11.87 2.64 8.17
CA LYS A 160 -12.75 2.38 7.03
C LYS A 160 -14.07 3.15 7.22
N ILE A 161 -14.44 3.92 6.21
CA ILE A 161 -15.68 4.73 6.20
C ILE A 161 -16.73 4.22 5.23
N ALA A 162 -16.33 3.41 4.25
CA ALA A 162 -17.26 2.72 3.34
C ALA A 162 -16.63 1.42 2.82
N SER A 163 -17.40 0.33 2.79
CA SER A 163 -16.98 -0.92 2.14
C SER A 163 -17.28 -0.85 0.64
N LEU A 164 -16.44 -1.49 -0.18
CA LEU A 164 -16.74 -1.69 -1.59
C LEU A 164 -17.94 -2.64 -1.72
N ARG A 165 -18.99 -2.21 -2.43
CA ARG A 165 -20.13 -3.07 -2.78
C ARG A 165 -19.81 -3.93 -4.00
#